data_AF-A0A2N8TTI1-F1
#
_entry.id   AF-A0A2N8TTI1-F1
#
_cell.length_a   1.000
_cell.length_b   1.000
_cell.length_c   1.000
_cell.angle_alpha   90.00
_cell.angle_beta   90.00
_cell.angle_gamma   90.00
#
_symmetry.space_group_name_H-M   'P 1'
#
loop_
_entity.id
_entity.type
_entity.pdbx_description
1 polymer ?
#
loop_
_entity_poly.entity_id
_entity_poly.type
_entity_poly.pdbx_seq_one_letter_code
_entity_poly.pdbx_strand_id
1 'polypeptide(L)'
;MTAGEGRGKVCLDDHGRATIEFENVPKSAVGQAMTECWGADWFDEGPGGFADAEPGQYHYEDELSYAEYAFDVNADGTVTFGICYVKVDDIVTMLDALERALAAQRVD
;
A
#
# COMPACT_ATOMS: atom_id res chain seq x y z
N MET A 1 -3.09 9.30 -19.50
CA MET A 1 -2.31 8.35 -18.69
C MET A 1 -2.42 7.01 -19.37
N THR A 2 -1.31 6.32 -19.56
CA THR A 2 -1.30 4.97 -20.15
C THR A 2 -1.84 4.00 -19.11
N ALA A 3 -2.68 3.04 -19.51
CA ALA A 3 -3.16 2.03 -18.58
C ALA A 3 -1.96 1.26 -18.00
N GLY A 4 -1.87 1.19 -16.66
CA GLY A 4 -0.76 0.52 -15.95
C GLY A 4 0.40 1.41 -15.48
N GLU A 5 0.38 2.72 -15.73
CA GLU A 5 1.38 3.65 -15.18
C GLU A 5 0.91 4.25 -13.85
N GLY A 6 1.35 3.67 -12.73
CA GLY A 6 1.20 4.25 -11.40
C GLY A 6 2.17 5.40 -11.16
N ARG A 7 1.81 6.34 -10.28
CA ARG A 7 2.70 7.43 -9.83
C ARG A 7 2.59 7.60 -8.33
N GLY A 8 3.62 8.18 -7.70
CA GLY A 8 3.53 8.49 -6.28
C GLY A 8 4.61 9.45 -5.80
N LYS A 9 4.55 9.75 -4.51
CA LYS A 9 5.48 10.62 -3.80
C LYS A 9 5.88 9.99 -2.47
N VAL A 10 7.08 10.35 -2.02
CA VAL A 10 7.61 9.99 -0.69
C VAL A 10 8.03 11.30 -0.01
N CYS A 11 7.53 11.52 1.20
CA CYS A 11 7.91 12.64 2.06
C CYS A 11 8.56 12.09 3.33
N LEU A 12 9.66 12.70 3.76
CA LEU A 12 10.36 12.36 5.00
C LEU A 12 10.27 13.55 5.94
N ASP A 13 10.00 13.32 7.22
CA ASP A 13 10.03 14.35 8.25
C ASP A 13 11.32 14.30 9.09
N ASP A 14 11.51 15.33 9.92
CA ASP A 14 12.66 15.46 10.83
C ASP A 14 12.56 14.59 12.08
N HIS A 15 11.45 13.86 12.25
CA HIS A 15 11.22 12.91 13.34
C HIS A 15 11.48 11.46 12.93
N GLY A 16 12.02 11.23 11.74
CA GLY A 16 12.33 9.89 11.25
C GLY A 16 11.08 9.11 10.80
N ARG A 17 10.05 9.82 10.35
CA ARG A 17 8.85 9.24 9.76
C ARG A 17 8.78 9.57 8.27
N ALA A 18 8.01 8.76 7.57
CA ALA A 18 7.79 8.86 6.15
C ALA A 18 6.28 8.80 5.85
N THR A 19 5.91 9.50 4.79
CA THR A 19 4.59 9.44 4.18
C THR A 19 4.75 9.09 2.72
N ILE A 20 4.01 8.07 2.26
CA ILE A 20 3.94 7.69 0.85
C ILE A 20 2.52 7.83 0.35
N GLU A 21 2.38 8.29 -0.88
CA GLU A 21 1.10 8.30 -1.59
C GLU A 21 1.32 7.83 -3.02
N PHE A 22 0.50 6.89 -3.47
CA PHE A 22 0.54 6.36 -4.81
C PHE A 22 -0.86 6.27 -5.42
N GLU A 23 -0.93 6.42 -6.74
CA GLU A 23 -2.15 6.35 -7.53
C GLU A 23 -2.05 5.25 -8.59
N ASN A 24 -3.16 4.56 -8.84
CA ASN A 24 -3.32 3.55 -9.90
C ASN A 24 -2.30 2.41 -9.84
N VAL A 25 -2.03 1.88 -8.64
CA VAL A 25 -1.12 0.74 -8.44
C VAL A 25 -1.90 -0.57 -8.48
N PRO A 26 -1.43 -1.64 -9.14
CA PRO A 26 -2.11 -2.94 -9.14
C PRO A 26 -2.42 -3.44 -7.72
N LYS A 27 -3.70 -3.75 -7.45
CA LYS A 27 -4.18 -4.23 -6.13
C LYS A 27 -3.41 -5.48 -5.68
N SER A 28 -3.12 -6.39 -6.60
CA SER A 28 -2.31 -7.59 -6.36
C SER A 28 -0.92 -7.26 -5.80
N ALA A 29 -0.23 -6.27 -6.37
CA ALA A 29 1.09 -5.87 -5.91
C ALA A 29 1.04 -5.19 -4.54
N VAL A 30 0.08 -4.29 -4.33
CA VAL A 30 -0.14 -3.65 -3.02
C VAL A 30 -0.46 -4.69 -1.96
N GLY A 31 -1.38 -5.61 -2.21
CA GLY A 31 -1.77 -6.64 -1.25
C GLY A 31 -0.64 -7.60 -0.88
N GLN A 32 0.21 -7.96 -1.85
CA GLN A 32 1.40 -8.77 -1.58
C GLN A 32 2.39 -8.02 -0.67
N ALA A 33 2.68 -6.76 -0.98
CA ALA A 33 3.60 -5.95 -0.19
C ALA A 33 3.07 -5.68 1.23
N MET A 34 1.75 -5.40 1.35
CA MET A 34 1.09 -5.25 2.65
C MET A 34 1.21 -6.52 3.51
N THR A 35 0.96 -7.68 2.90
CA THR A 35 1.06 -8.98 3.59
C THR A 35 2.48 -9.26 4.07
N GLU A 36 3.49 -8.91 3.26
CA GLU A 36 4.90 -9.10 3.64
C GLU A 36 5.32 -8.18 4.80
N CYS A 37 4.85 -6.94 4.83
CA CYS A 37 5.27 -5.94 5.81
C CYS A 37 4.49 -5.99 7.12
N TRP A 38 3.17 -6.20 7.06
CA TRP A 38 2.28 -6.10 8.21
C TRP A 38 1.52 -7.40 8.53
N GLY A 39 1.59 -8.40 7.65
CA GLY A 39 0.90 -9.69 7.81
C GLY A 39 -0.45 -9.74 7.09
N ALA A 40 -0.90 -10.97 6.78
CA ALA A 40 -2.14 -11.21 6.05
C ALA A 40 -3.40 -10.73 6.81
N ASP A 41 -3.38 -10.81 8.13
CA ASP A 41 -4.51 -10.47 9.00
C ASP A 41 -4.60 -8.96 9.30
N TRP A 42 -3.70 -8.13 8.75
CA TRP A 42 -3.70 -6.69 9.01
C TRP A 42 -4.88 -5.97 8.36
N PHE A 43 -5.35 -6.48 7.21
CA PHE A 43 -6.45 -5.91 6.46
C PHE A 43 -7.73 -6.73 6.66
N ASP A 44 -8.72 -6.19 7.37
CA ASP A 44 -9.89 -6.94 7.87
C ASP A 44 -11.04 -7.06 6.84
N GLU A 45 -10.73 -7.47 5.61
CA GLU A 45 -11.74 -7.67 4.53
C GLU A 45 -11.89 -9.14 4.11
N GLY A 46 -11.64 -10.06 5.04
CA GLY A 46 -11.80 -11.51 4.83
C GLY A 46 -10.50 -12.32 4.97
N PRO A 47 -10.55 -13.64 4.78
CA PRO A 47 -9.41 -14.54 5.02
C PRO A 47 -8.24 -14.33 4.05
N GLY A 48 -8.46 -13.70 2.90
CA GLY A 48 -7.41 -13.25 1.97
C GLY A 48 -6.93 -11.81 2.20
N GLY A 49 -7.45 -11.14 3.23
CA GLY A 49 -7.11 -9.76 3.59
C GLY A 49 -7.28 -8.79 2.42
N PHE A 50 -6.19 -8.09 2.07
CA PHE A 50 -6.20 -7.12 0.98
C PHE A 50 -6.61 -7.73 -0.37
N ALA A 51 -6.36 -9.02 -0.62
CA ALA A 51 -6.74 -9.68 -1.85
C ALA A 51 -8.26 -9.80 -2.02
N ASP A 52 -8.99 -9.97 -0.91
CA ASP A 52 -10.45 -10.14 -0.87
C ASP A 52 -11.20 -8.80 -0.79
N ALA A 53 -10.49 -7.68 -0.58
CA ALA A 53 -11.08 -6.35 -0.47
C ALA A 53 -11.94 -5.97 -1.69
N GLU A 54 -13.21 -5.67 -1.48
CA GLU A 54 -14.08 -5.19 -2.55
C GLU A 54 -13.73 -3.74 -2.95
N PRO A 55 -14.19 -3.24 -4.11
CA PRO A 55 -14.02 -1.83 -4.46
C PRO A 55 -14.64 -0.90 -3.42
N GLY A 56 -13.88 0.06 -2.91
CA GLY A 56 -14.29 0.91 -1.80
C GLY A 56 -13.14 1.68 -1.15
N GLN A 57 -13.50 2.51 -0.17
CA GLN A 57 -12.56 3.31 0.61
C GLN A 57 -12.38 2.71 2.01
N TYR A 58 -11.12 2.51 2.37
CA TYR A 58 -10.69 1.89 3.62
C TYR A 58 -9.73 2.81 4.36
N HIS A 59 -9.98 2.97 5.67
CA HIS A 59 -9.20 3.85 6.53
C HIS A 59 -8.86 3.15 7.83
N TYR A 60 -7.57 3.17 8.18
CA TYR A 60 -7.05 2.59 9.41
C TYR A 60 -6.12 3.59 10.09
N GLU A 61 -6.14 3.59 11.41
CA GLU A 61 -5.25 4.37 12.26
C GLU A 61 -4.65 3.43 13.31
N ASP A 62 -3.34 3.53 13.51
CA ASP A 62 -2.66 2.89 14.63
C ASP A 62 -2.58 3.87 15.81
N GLU A 63 -3.38 3.63 16.85
CA GLU A 63 -3.44 4.50 18.04
C GLU A 63 -2.11 4.64 18.79
N LEU A 64 -1.17 3.69 18.64
CA LEU A 64 0.13 3.73 19.31
C LEU A 64 1.15 4.57 18.55
N SER A 65 1.15 4.46 17.22
CA SER A 65 2.14 5.13 16.36
C SER A 65 1.64 6.42 15.71
N TYR A 66 0.33 6.65 15.70
CA TYR A 66 -0.38 7.65 14.89
C TYR A 66 -0.17 7.47 13.38
N ALA A 67 0.20 6.26 12.95
CA ALA A 67 0.27 5.94 11.54
C ALA A 67 -1.14 5.87 10.96
N GLU A 68 -1.33 6.48 9.79
CA GLU A 68 -2.60 6.50 9.09
C GLU A 68 -2.46 5.77 7.76
N TYR A 69 -3.48 4.99 7.41
CA TYR A 69 -3.52 4.21 6.18
C TYR A 69 -4.84 4.46 5.49
N ALA A 70 -4.78 4.86 4.22
CA ALA A 70 -5.93 5.10 3.38
C ALA A 70 -5.78 4.33 2.08
N PHE A 71 -6.80 3.55 1.71
CA PHE A 71 -6.83 2.78 0.47
C PHE A 71 -8.14 3.03 -0.25
N ASP A 72 -8.06 3.44 -1.51
CA ASP A 72 -9.17 3.50 -2.45
C ASP A 72 -8.99 2.38 -3.47
N VAL A 73 -9.74 1.29 -3.28
CA VAL A 73 -9.72 0.11 -4.14
C VAL A 73 -10.64 0.37 -5.32
N ASN A 74 -10.06 0.52 -6.50
CA ASN A 74 -10.78 0.82 -7.72
C ASN A 74 -11.40 -0.45 -8.32
N ALA A 75 -12.54 -0.29 -9.00
CA ALA A 75 -13.20 -1.39 -9.70
C ALA A 75 -12.39 -1.98 -10.88
N ASP A 76 -11.35 -1.30 -11.33
CA ASP A 76 -10.45 -1.76 -12.39
C ASP A 76 -9.28 -2.63 -11.88
N GLY A 77 -9.27 -2.96 -10.58
CA GLY A 77 -8.22 -3.78 -9.97
C GLY A 77 -6.96 -3.00 -9.59
N THR A 78 -7.01 -1.66 -9.59
CA THR A 78 -5.96 -0.80 -9.05
C THR A 78 -6.32 -0.24 -7.68
N VAL A 79 -5.34 0.38 -7.03
CA VAL A 79 -5.49 1.04 -5.74
C VAL A 79 -4.80 2.39 -5.78
N THR A 80 -5.47 3.40 -5.23
CA THR A 80 -4.85 4.66 -4.81
C THR A 80 -4.70 4.61 -3.30
N PHE A 81 -3.50 4.80 -2.77
CA PHE A 81 -3.27 4.65 -1.33
C PHE A 81 -2.32 5.69 -0.76
N GLY A 82 -2.51 5.97 0.54
CA GLY A 82 -1.63 6.78 1.37
C GLY A 82 -1.27 6.01 2.63
N ILE A 83 0.02 6.05 3.00
CA ILE A 83 0.51 5.53 4.29
C ILE A 83 1.33 6.65 4.92
N CYS A 84 0.84 7.20 6.02
CA CYS A 84 1.33 8.42 6.64
C CYS A 84 1.94 8.16 8.01
N TYR A 85 2.92 8.97 8.37
CA TYR A 85 3.56 8.99 9.70
C TYR A 85 4.18 7.66 10.18
N VAL A 86 4.50 6.76 9.25
CA VAL A 86 5.16 5.48 9.52
C VAL A 86 6.68 5.67 9.62
N LYS A 87 7.41 4.81 10.35
CA LYS A 87 8.87 4.92 10.43
C LYS A 87 9.50 4.77 9.04
N VAL A 88 10.60 5.49 8.80
CA VAL A 88 11.33 5.42 7.52
C VAL A 88 11.72 3.98 7.17
N ASP A 89 12.21 3.20 8.13
CA ASP A 89 12.65 1.81 7.89
C ASP A 89 11.50 0.91 7.41
N ASP A 90 10.30 1.11 7.96
CA ASP A 90 9.10 0.35 7.59
C ASP A 90 8.63 0.77 6.19
N ILE A 91 8.68 2.06 5.84
CA ILE A 91 8.39 2.55 4.49
C ILE A 91 9.40 2.03 3.46
N VAL A 92 10.70 1.97 3.80
CA VAL A 92 11.71 1.40 2.91
C VAL A 92 11.41 -0.07 2.65
N THR A 93 11.03 -0.82 3.68
CA THR A 93 10.63 -2.24 3.56
C THR A 93 9.40 -2.40 2.66
N MET A 94 8.38 -1.55 2.84
CA MET A 94 7.19 -1.55 1.99
C MET A 94 7.50 -1.22 0.53
N LEU A 95 8.36 -0.23 0.28
CA LEU A 95 8.73 0.16 -1.08
C LEU A 95 9.53 -0.95 -1.80
N ASP A 96 10.45 -1.62 -1.09
CA ASP A 96 11.19 -2.77 -1.64
C ASP A 96 10.24 -3.94 -1.99
N ALA A 97 9.33 -4.29 -1.07
CA ALA A 97 8.35 -5.34 -1.29
C ALA A 97 7.42 -5.01 -2.47
N LEU A 98 6.98 -3.75 -2.57
CA LEU A 98 6.14 -3.29 -3.67
C LEU A 98 6.88 -3.32 -5.02
N GLU A 99 8.14 -2.88 -5.07
CA GLU A 99 8.95 -2.94 -6.29
C GLU A 99 9.10 -4.39 -6.77
N ARG A 100 9.44 -5.32 -5.86
CA ARG A 100 9.55 -6.75 -6.18
C ARG A 100 8.24 -7.34 -6.69
N ALA A 101 7.12 -7.02 -6.03
CA ALA A 101 5.79 -7.49 -6.44
C ALA A 101 5.41 -6.98 -7.83
N LEU A 102 5.68 -5.70 -8.13
CA LEU A 102 5.45 -5.11 -9.45
C LEU A 102 6.36 -5.74 -10.52
N ALA A 103 7.63 -5.99 -10.20
CA ALA A 103 8.57 -6.59 -11.13
C ALA A 103 8.16 -8.01 -11.52
N ALA A 104 7.68 -8.82 -10.56
CA ALA A 104 7.22 -10.18 -10.82
C ALA A 104 6.02 -10.23 -11.79
N GLN A 105 5.14 -9.22 -11.74
CA GLN A 105 3.94 -9.14 -12.58
C GLN A 105 4.21 -8.59 -13.99
N ARG A 106 5.39 -8.00 -14.24
CA ARG A 106 5.80 -7.49 -15.56
C ARG A 106 6.39 -8.57 -16.49
N VAL A 107 6.57 -9.79 -15.99
CA VAL A 107 7.22 -10.89 -16.72
C VAL A 107 6.20 -11.73 -17.52
N ASP A 108 4.92 -11.39 -17.47
CA ASP A 108 3.86 -11.98 -18.30
C ASP A 108 3.63 -11.25 -19.64
#